data_AF-A0A7W3IW74-F1
#
_entry.id   AF-A0A7W3IW74-F1
#
_cell.length_a   1.000
_cell.length_b   1.000
_cell.length_c   1.000
_cell.angle_alpha   90.00
_cell.angle_beta   90.00
_cell.angle_gamma   90.00
#
_symmetry.space_group_name_H-M   'P 1'
#
loop_
_entity.id
_entity.type
_entity.pdbx_description
1 polymer ?
#
loop_
_entity_poly.entity_id
_entity_poly.type
_entity_poly.pdbx_seq_one_letter_code
_entity_poly.pdbx_strand_id
1 'polypeptide(L)'
;MASLDPTATTRGPGQPGRDGRPADPPRGNFFTRALRKLASSNEELESEDLQRTVRETGSRPIQDCTDRERVDLVGTIKTVTIHPRAGSPALTVEMRDGSGTVNLVWLGRRRIPGIDPGRTIAVSGRISCCNGQRVLYNPKYELRDQAS
;
A
#
# COMPACT_ATOMS: atom_id res chain seq x y z
N MET A 1 24.48 -37.80 -60.98
CA MET A 1 25.13 -38.06 -59.68
C MET A 1 24.02 -38.37 -58.70
N ALA A 2 23.90 -39.64 -58.32
CA ALA A 2 22.79 -40.18 -57.54
C ALA A 2 23.09 -40.10 -56.04
N SER A 3 22.00 -40.00 -55.28
CA SER A 3 21.73 -40.26 -53.85
C SER A 3 22.84 -40.77 -52.94
N LEU A 4 22.77 -40.39 -51.66
CA LEU A 4 22.77 -41.30 -50.50
C LEU A 4 22.48 -40.56 -49.18
N ASP A 5 21.35 -40.90 -48.57
CA ASP A 5 21.17 -41.22 -47.14
C ASP A 5 20.44 -42.59 -47.13
N PRO A 6 20.37 -43.41 -46.06
CA PRO A 6 20.82 -43.23 -44.67
C PRO A 6 21.56 -44.49 -44.12
N THR A 7 22.04 -44.47 -42.86
CA THR A 7 22.23 -45.73 -42.10
C THR A 7 21.97 -45.52 -40.62
N ALA A 8 20.92 -46.19 -40.12
CA ALA A 8 20.69 -46.45 -38.71
C ALA A 8 21.38 -47.77 -38.32
N THR A 9 21.83 -47.90 -37.07
CA THR A 9 22.11 -49.21 -36.45
C THR A 9 21.71 -49.21 -34.97
N THR A 10 20.74 -50.09 -34.73
CA THR A 10 20.13 -50.71 -33.56
C THR A 10 21.05 -51.15 -32.41
N ARG A 11 20.55 -51.03 -31.16
CA ARG A 11 20.40 -52.11 -30.14
C ARG A 11 19.62 -51.62 -28.89
N GLY A 12 18.52 -52.31 -28.54
CA GLY A 12 17.78 -52.15 -27.26
C GLY A 12 18.27 -53.15 -26.20
N PRO A 13 17.41 -53.68 -25.29
CA PRO A 13 16.41 -53.04 -24.42
C PRO A 13 16.72 -53.31 -22.91
N GLY A 14 16.04 -52.65 -21.97
CA GLY A 14 16.12 -53.01 -20.54
C GLY A 14 15.38 -52.07 -19.58
N GLN A 15 14.15 -52.42 -19.22
CA GLN A 15 13.49 -52.08 -17.94
C GLN A 15 13.48 -53.37 -17.07
N PRO A 16 13.31 -53.35 -15.73
CA PRO A 16 12.52 -52.38 -14.94
C PRO A 16 13.09 -52.03 -13.53
N GLY A 17 12.45 -51.07 -12.83
CA GLY A 17 12.35 -51.14 -11.37
C GLY A 17 12.52 -49.85 -10.54
N ARG A 18 11.38 -49.30 -10.10
CA ARG A 18 11.01 -48.89 -8.72
C ARG A 18 11.73 -47.70 -8.03
N ASP A 19 10.89 -46.72 -7.68
CA ASP A 19 10.77 -46.00 -6.41
C ASP A 19 12.05 -45.50 -5.72
N GLY A 20 12.34 -44.20 -5.89
CA GLY A 20 13.29 -43.43 -5.08
C GLY A 20 12.92 -41.95 -5.09
N ARG A 21 12.49 -41.45 -3.93
CA ARG A 21 11.91 -40.12 -3.66
C ARG A 21 12.85 -38.96 -4.05
N PRO A 22 12.34 -37.82 -4.55
CA PRO A 22 13.08 -36.57 -4.52
C PRO A 22 13.12 -35.98 -3.10
N ALA A 23 14.26 -35.33 -2.80
CA ALA A 23 14.59 -34.71 -1.53
C ALA A 23 13.64 -33.55 -1.15
N ASP A 24 13.49 -33.38 0.17
CA ASP A 24 12.66 -32.38 0.85
C ASP A 24 13.23 -30.95 0.65
N PRO A 25 12.45 -29.97 0.13
CA PRO A 25 12.82 -28.56 0.21
C PRO A 25 12.48 -27.97 1.60
N PRO A 26 13.27 -27.01 2.12
CA PRO A 26 13.03 -26.41 3.42
C PRO A 26 11.67 -25.69 3.49
N ARG A 27 10.95 -25.97 4.59
CA ARG A 27 9.62 -25.45 4.93
C ARG A 27 9.63 -23.94 5.21
N GLY A 28 8.60 -23.24 4.74
CA GLY A 28 8.30 -21.84 5.07
C GLY A 28 7.06 -21.27 4.36
N ASN A 29 5.88 -21.82 4.70
CA ASN A 29 4.48 -21.35 4.58
C ASN A 29 4.16 -20.18 3.59
N PHE A 30 3.60 -20.42 2.40
CA PHE A 30 2.17 -20.63 2.07
C PHE A 30 1.20 -19.67 2.79
N PHE A 31 0.69 -18.65 2.09
CA PHE A 31 -0.73 -18.20 2.07
C PHE A 31 -0.85 -16.96 1.16
N THR A 32 -0.72 -17.17 -0.15
CA THR A 32 -1.19 -16.20 -1.15
C THR A 32 -2.06 -16.96 -2.14
N ARG A 33 -3.37 -16.68 -2.10
CA ARG A 33 -4.36 -16.81 -3.20
C ARG A 33 -5.73 -17.31 -2.70
N ALA A 34 -6.48 -16.41 -2.06
CA ALA A 34 -7.94 -16.38 -2.13
C ALA A 34 -8.44 -15.12 -1.38
N LEU A 35 -8.83 -14.07 -2.10
CA LEU A 35 -9.96 -13.19 -1.75
C LEU A 35 -10.12 -12.13 -2.86
N ARG A 36 -10.81 -12.50 -3.94
CA ARG A 36 -11.16 -11.58 -5.05
C ARG A 36 -12.67 -11.39 -5.19
N LYS A 37 -13.46 -11.59 -4.12
CA LYS A 37 -14.93 -11.58 -4.22
C LYS A 37 -15.66 -11.09 -2.98
N LEU A 38 -15.11 -10.11 -2.27
CA LEU A 38 -15.80 -9.44 -1.14
C LEU A 38 -15.71 -7.90 -1.18
N ALA A 39 -15.28 -7.31 -2.30
CA ALA A 39 -15.05 -5.86 -2.39
C ALA A 39 -16.34 -5.06 -2.65
N SER A 40 -17.23 -5.55 -3.51
CA SER A 40 -18.27 -4.67 -4.09
C SER A 40 -19.48 -4.35 -3.21
N SER A 41 -19.65 -4.97 -2.04
CA SER A 41 -20.80 -4.68 -1.15
C SER A 41 -20.46 -3.79 0.05
N ASN A 42 -19.17 -3.55 0.31
CA ASN A 42 -18.67 -2.73 1.43
C ASN A 42 -18.39 -1.29 0.99
N GLU A 43 -17.97 -1.09 -0.26
CA GLU A 43 -17.57 0.22 -0.80
C GLU A 43 -18.72 1.24 -0.84
N GLU A 44 -19.97 0.79 -1.03
CA GLU A 44 -21.13 1.68 -1.12
C GLU A 44 -21.63 2.14 0.27
N LEU A 45 -21.59 1.25 1.28
CA LEU A 45 -21.93 1.56 2.67
C LEU A 45 -20.84 2.41 3.36
N GLU A 46 -19.56 2.15 3.07
CA GLU A 46 -18.45 2.98 3.56
C GLU A 46 -18.52 4.42 3.01
N SER A 47 -19.03 4.59 1.78
CA SER A 47 -19.09 5.89 1.13
C SER A 47 -20.11 6.85 1.75
N GLU A 48 -21.21 6.35 2.30
CA GLU A 48 -22.19 7.19 3.01
C GLU A 48 -21.71 7.61 4.41
N ASP A 49 -21.05 6.71 5.15
CA ASP A 49 -20.59 6.96 6.52
C ASP A 49 -19.37 7.92 6.55
N LEU A 50 -18.48 7.79 5.56
CA LEU A 50 -17.35 8.71 5.38
C LEU A 50 -17.81 10.14 5.06
N GLN A 51 -18.89 10.33 4.30
CA GLN A 51 -19.38 11.68 3.97
C GLN A 51 -19.99 12.40 5.18
N ARG A 52 -20.50 11.66 6.16
CA ARG A 52 -21.11 12.22 7.37
C ARG A 52 -20.06 12.78 8.34
N THR A 53 -18.99 12.02 8.58
CA THR A 53 -17.90 12.42 9.49
C THR A 53 -17.18 13.70 9.03
N VAL A 54 -17.09 13.91 7.73
CA VAL A 54 -16.40 15.07 7.11
C VAL A 54 -17.17 16.36 7.31
N ARG A 55 -18.51 16.32 7.30
CA ARG A 55 -19.36 17.49 7.55
C ARG A 55 -19.38 17.88 9.02
N GLU A 56 -19.14 16.95 9.93
CA GLU A 56 -19.30 17.17 11.38
C GLU A 56 -18.07 17.84 12.06
N THR A 57 -16.91 17.93 11.40
CA THR A 57 -15.65 18.40 12.05
C THR A 57 -15.19 19.81 11.64
N GLY A 58 -15.89 20.51 10.75
CA GLY A 58 -15.55 21.89 10.33
C GLY A 58 -14.15 22.08 9.74
N SER A 59 -13.49 20.99 9.35
CA SER A 59 -12.15 20.98 8.78
C SER A 59 -12.20 21.22 7.28
N ARG A 60 -11.19 21.90 6.73
CA ARG A 60 -11.15 22.21 5.29
C ARG A 60 -10.98 20.90 4.49
N PRO A 61 -11.77 20.69 3.42
CA PRO A 61 -11.59 19.56 2.51
C PRO A 61 -10.18 19.57 1.89
N ILE A 62 -9.52 18.42 1.87
CA ILE A 62 -8.19 18.24 1.24
C ILE A 62 -8.22 18.72 -0.22
N GLN A 63 -9.30 18.43 -0.95
CA GLN A 63 -9.42 18.79 -2.36
C GLN A 63 -9.36 20.31 -2.60
N ASP A 64 -9.86 21.12 -1.67
CA ASP A 64 -9.94 22.58 -1.80
C ASP A 64 -8.65 23.30 -1.40
N CYS A 65 -7.65 22.56 -0.89
CA CYS A 65 -6.38 23.13 -0.47
C CYS A 65 -5.52 23.57 -1.65
N THR A 66 -4.98 24.79 -1.57
CA THR A 66 -4.14 25.41 -2.61
C THR A 66 -2.65 25.29 -2.29
N ASP A 67 -1.78 25.41 -3.30
CA ASP A 67 -0.32 25.28 -3.09
C ASP A 67 0.21 26.32 -2.09
N ARG A 68 1.14 25.88 -1.22
CA ARG A 68 1.81 26.69 -0.17
C ARG A 68 0.89 27.28 0.91
N GLU A 69 -0.36 26.86 0.95
CA GLU A 69 -1.33 27.27 1.95
C GLU A 69 -1.06 26.65 3.33
N ARG A 70 -1.39 27.37 4.41
CA ARG A 70 -1.45 26.79 5.75
C ARG A 70 -2.78 26.10 5.96
N VAL A 71 -2.74 24.85 6.39
CA VAL A 71 -3.93 24.00 6.50
C VAL A 71 -3.96 23.29 7.85
N ASP A 72 -5.17 23.11 8.34
CA ASP A 72 -5.52 22.21 9.43
C ASP A 72 -6.48 21.16 8.84
N LEU A 73 -6.05 19.90 8.85
CA LEU A 73 -6.74 18.80 8.19
C LEU A 73 -7.00 17.68 9.19
N VAL A 74 -8.14 17.01 9.06
CA VAL A 74 -8.48 15.83 9.84
C VAL A 74 -8.86 14.73 8.87
N GLY A 75 -8.35 13.53 9.12
CA GLY A 75 -8.66 12.37 8.28
C GLY A 75 -8.16 11.07 8.87
N THR A 76 -8.36 9.98 8.12
CA THR A 76 -7.99 8.62 8.52
C THR A 76 -6.73 8.20 7.78
N ILE A 77 -5.80 7.58 8.50
CA ILE A 77 -4.58 7.00 7.92
C ILE A 77 -4.96 5.75 7.12
N LYS A 78 -4.61 5.74 5.82
CA LYS A 78 -4.80 4.57 4.96
C LYS A 78 -3.57 3.67 4.94
N THR A 79 -2.42 4.24 4.64
CA THR A 79 -1.17 3.51 4.48
C THR A 79 -0.03 4.21 5.19
N VAL A 80 0.94 3.43 5.62
CA VAL A 80 2.20 3.89 6.22
C VAL A 80 3.32 3.17 5.51
N THR A 81 4.21 3.91 4.85
CA THR A 81 5.27 3.35 4.02
C THR A 81 6.59 4.05 4.32
N ILE A 82 7.69 3.30 4.33
CA ILE A 82 9.04 3.85 4.54
C ILE A 82 9.80 3.75 3.24
N HIS A 83 10.32 4.88 2.76
CA HIS A 83 11.15 4.93 1.56
C HIS A 83 12.50 5.59 1.88
N PRO A 84 13.62 5.11 1.34
CA PRO A 84 14.89 5.83 1.41
C PRO A 84 14.81 7.11 0.57
N ARG A 85 15.25 8.23 1.13
CA ARG A 85 15.33 9.54 0.47
C ARG A 85 16.66 10.20 0.80
N ALA A 86 17.50 10.45 -0.22
CA ALA A 86 18.83 11.03 -0.07
C ALA A 86 19.70 10.32 1.00
N GLY A 87 19.68 8.98 1.02
CA GLY A 87 20.45 8.18 1.98
C GLY A 87 19.85 8.07 3.39
N SER A 88 18.76 8.77 3.68
CA SER A 88 18.05 8.72 4.97
C SER A 88 16.64 8.14 4.84
N PRO A 89 16.07 7.50 5.86
CA PRO A 89 14.69 7.02 5.81
C PRO A 89 13.70 8.19 5.76
N ALA A 90 12.60 8.02 5.05
CA ALA A 90 11.45 8.92 5.09
C ALA A 90 10.17 8.10 5.30
N LEU A 91 9.43 8.43 6.37
CA LEU A 91 8.12 7.87 6.64
C LEU A 91 7.08 8.68 5.87
N THR A 92 6.35 8.00 4.98
CA THR A 92 5.22 8.57 4.23
C THR A 92 3.93 7.93 4.71
N VAL A 93 2.94 8.77 5.00
CA VAL A 93 1.62 8.35 5.43
C VAL A 93 0.58 8.93 4.50
N GLU A 94 -0.25 8.08 3.90
CA GLU A 94 -1.40 8.53 3.11
C GLU A 94 -2.59 8.74 4.06
N MET A 95 -3.09 9.97 4.12
CA MET A 95 -4.28 10.35 4.88
C MET A 95 -5.42 10.69 3.93
N ARG A 96 -6.65 10.29 4.29
CA ARG A 96 -7.88 10.58 3.54
C ARG A 96 -8.92 11.25 4.43
N ASP A 97 -9.63 12.22 3.89
CA ASP A 97 -10.75 12.89 4.55
C ASP A 97 -12.07 12.70 3.77
N GLY A 98 -12.17 11.69 2.90
CA GLY A 98 -13.33 11.49 2.03
C GLY A 98 -13.44 12.45 0.83
N SER A 99 -12.85 13.65 0.89
CA SER A 99 -12.78 14.59 -0.23
C SER A 99 -11.54 14.39 -1.11
N GLY A 100 -10.45 13.90 -0.51
CA GLY A 100 -9.20 13.69 -1.21
C GLY A 100 -8.18 12.91 -0.41
N THR A 101 -6.94 12.94 -0.90
CA THR A 101 -5.78 12.31 -0.25
C THR A 101 -4.64 13.29 -0.11
N VAL A 102 -3.87 13.14 0.96
CA VAL A 102 -2.66 13.91 1.23
C VAL A 102 -1.58 13.02 1.81
N ASN A 103 -0.34 13.22 1.36
CA ASN A 103 0.83 12.53 1.90
C ASN A 103 1.46 13.34 3.03
N LEU A 104 1.57 12.74 4.20
CA LEU A 104 2.31 13.29 5.34
C LEU A 104 3.70 12.66 5.33
N VAL A 105 4.75 13.46 5.21
CA VAL A 105 6.12 12.98 5.04
C VAL A 105 7.00 13.45 6.18
N TRP A 106 7.55 12.52 6.95
CA TRP A 106 8.55 12.80 7.97
C TRP A 106 9.92 12.27 7.54
N LEU A 107 10.83 13.22 7.35
CA LEU A 107 12.20 12.94 6.92
C LEU A 107 13.05 12.47 8.11
N GLY A 108 13.97 11.54 7.87
CA GLY A 108 14.88 10.99 8.88
C GLY A 108 14.20 10.04 9.88
N ARG A 109 12.90 9.76 9.74
CA ARG A 109 12.13 8.92 10.66
C ARG A 109 11.71 7.62 10.00
N ARG A 110 11.82 6.52 10.75
CA ARG A 110 11.30 5.20 10.36
C ARG A 110 9.94 4.90 10.98
N ARG A 111 9.63 5.52 12.12
CA ARG A 111 8.37 5.34 12.86
C ARG A 111 8.02 6.62 13.59
N ILE A 112 6.73 6.86 13.77
CA ILE A 112 6.18 7.86 14.68
C ILE A 112 5.15 7.15 15.57
N PRO A 113 5.15 7.37 16.89
CA PRO A 113 4.21 6.71 17.80
C PRO A 113 2.74 6.99 17.44
N GLY A 114 1.93 5.91 17.40
CA GLY A 114 0.48 5.93 17.18
C GLY A 114 0.04 6.29 15.76
N ILE A 115 0.98 6.42 14.82
CA ILE A 115 0.69 6.55 13.39
C ILE A 115 0.58 5.14 12.80
N ASP A 116 -0.63 4.60 12.84
CA ASP A 116 -0.97 3.27 12.36
C ASP A 116 -2.19 3.35 11.42
N PRO A 117 -2.30 2.46 10.41
CA PRO A 117 -3.47 2.40 9.54
C PRO A 117 -4.79 2.32 10.31
N GLY A 118 -5.81 3.01 9.82
CA GLY A 118 -7.15 3.07 10.42
C GLY A 118 -7.31 4.15 11.50
N ARG A 119 -6.22 4.72 12.04
CA ARG A 119 -6.31 5.78 13.04
C ARG A 119 -6.74 7.12 12.42
N THR A 120 -7.56 7.87 13.16
CA THR A 120 -7.89 9.26 12.85
C THR A 120 -6.79 10.19 13.38
N ILE A 121 -6.35 11.11 12.53
CA ILE A 121 -5.27 12.05 12.82
C ILE A 121 -5.70 13.46 12.40
N ALA A 122 -5.37 14.44 13.25
CA ALA A 122 -5.41 15.85 12.90
C ALA A 122 -3.99 16.32 12.61
N VAL A 123 -3.80 17.06 11.52
CA VAL A 123 -2.49 17.57 11.12
C VAL A 123 -2.55 19.04 10.78
N SER A 124 -1.47 19.74 11.08
CA SER A 124 -1.30 21.14 10.69
C SER A 124 0.07 21.40 10.08
N GLY A 125 0.09 22.26 9.08
CA GLY A 125 1.32 22.60 8.37
C GLY A 125 1.08 23.38 7.10
N ARG A 126 2.11 23.42 6.25
CA ARG A 126 2.03 24.01 4.92
C ARG A 126 1.90 22.90 3.89
N ILE A 127 0.83 22.95 3.09
CA ILE A 127 0.60 21.99 2.02
C ILE A 127 1.40 22.39 0.78
N SER A 128 1.90 21.41 0.05
CA SER A 128 2.45 21.59 -1.29
C SER A 128 1.61 20.79 -2.27
N CYS A 129 1.19 21.43 -3.35
CA CYS A 129 0.38 20.84 -4.40
C CYS A 129 1.21 20.85 -5.69
N CYS A 130 1.78 19.70 -6.05
CA CYS A 130 2.61 19.57 -7.26
C CYS A 130 2.20 18.30 -8.02
N ASN A 131 1.98 18.42 -9.33
CA ASN A 131 1.58 17.32 -10.21
C ASN A 131 0.37 16.52 -9.69
N GLY A 132 -0.62 17.22 -9.11
CA GLY A 132 -1.82 16.61 -8.53
C GLY A 132 -1.60 15.94 -7.17
N GLN A 133 -0.36 15.85 -6.69
CA GLN A 133 -0.04 15.30 -5.37
C GLN A 133 -0.02 16.41 -4.32
N ARG A 134 -0.73 16.17 -3.22
CA ARG A 134 -0.74 17.00 -2.02
C ARG A 134 0.18 16.41 -0.98
N VAL A 135 1.07 17.22 -0.43
CA VAL A 135 2.09 16.77 0.54
C VAL A 135 2.24 17.76 1.67
N LEU A 136 2.34 17.27 2.91
CA LEU A 136 2.85 18.03 4.05
C LEU A 136 4.16 17.41 4.52
N TYR A 137 5.20 18.23 4.63
CA TYR A 137 6.48 17.81 5.21
C TYR A 137 6.54 18.16 6.69
N ASN A 138 6.96 17.19 7.49
CA ASN A 138 7.08 17.28 8.95
C ASN A 138 5.90 18.02 9.60
N PRO A 139 4.64 17.65 9.28
CA PRO A 139 3.49 18.32 9.88
C PRO A 139 3.47 18.10 11.39
N LYS A 140 2.87 19.05 12.09
CA LYS A 140 2.40 18.80 13.46
C LYS A 140 1.23 17.83 13.37
N TYR A 141 1.12 16.93 14.34
CA TYR A 141 0.04 15.96 14.37
C TYR A 141 -0.51 15.74 15.77
N GLU A 142 -1.78 15.41 15.82
CA GLU A 142 -2.50 14.96 17.01
C GLU A 142 -3.28 13.70 16.63
N LEU A 143 -3.21 12.67 17.48
CA LEU A 143 -4.03 11.48 17.31
C LEU A 143 -5.41 11.76 17.90
N ARG A 144 -6.46 11.42 17.16
CA ARG A 144 -7.83 11.47 17.66
C ARG A 144 -8.24 10.05 18.07
N ASP A 145 -8.89 9.94 19.21
CA ASP A 145 -9.50 8.66 19.61
C ASP A 145 -10.64 8.34 18.65
N GLN A 146 -10.76 7.06 18.31
CA GLN A 146 -11.93 6.59 17.56
C GLN A 146 -13.09 6.54 18.54
N ALA A 147 -14.15 7.32 18.28
CA ALA A 147 -15.40 7.16 19.01
C ALA A 147 -15.84 5.70 18.88
N SER A 148 -15.92 5.01 20.02
CA SER A 148 -16.29 3.60 20.13
C SER A 148 -17.79 3.40 20.00
#